data_AF-A0A930FFB2-F1
#
_entry.id   AF-A0A930FFB2-F1
#
_cell.length_a   1.000
_cell.length_b   1.000
_cell.length_c   1.000
_cell.angle_alpha   90.00
_cell.angle_beta   90.00
_cell.angle_gamma   90.00
#
_symmetry.space_group_name_H-M   'P 1'
#
loop_
_entity.id
_entity.type
_entity.pdbx_description
1 polymer ?
#
loop_
_entity_poly.entity_id
_entity_poly.type
_entity_poly.pdbx_seq_one_letter_code
_entity_poly.pdbx_strand_id
1 'polypeptide(L)'
;ETPIYTANTDKTVSTDNFYWSNRIIGALADAHFSNTTSAIDRYQNAVQTKGHQLINKYDALFTKDVDPVTFCQTANQEIADMAKQHTDDLLNKVLYTASMGMKNSFSRSDA
;
A
#
# COMPACT_ATOMS: atom_id res chain seq x y z
N GLU A 1 10.76 7.20 16.42
CA GLU A 1 10.89 7.69 15.04
C GLU A 1 9.72 7.18 14.23
N THR A 2 9.38 7.90 13.17
CA THR A 2 8.29 7.53 12.25
C THR A 2 8.86 6.71 11.09
N PRO A 3 8.22 5.62 10.66
CA PRO A 3 8.69 4.81 9.53
C PRO A 3 8.91 5.64 8.26
N ILE A 4 10.02 5.42 7.56
CA ILE A 4 10.40 6.19 6.36
C ILE A 4 9.31 6.16 5.29
N TYR A 5 8.63 5.02 5.14
CA TYR A 5 7.58 4.85 4.12
C TYR A 5 6.39 5.82 4.29
N THR A 6 6.11 6.23 5.53
CA THR A 6 5.04 7.19 5.88
C THR A 6 5.59 8.54 6.30
N ALA A 7 6.90 8.65 6.52
CA ALA A 7 7.59 9.90 6.75
C ALA A 7 7.95 10.58 5.42
N ASN A 8 8.06 11.90 5.43
CA ASN A 8 8.60 12.72 4.35
C ASN A 8 7.88 12.60 2.99
N THR A 9 6.89 13.45 2.77
CA THR A 9 6.38 13.73 1.42
C THR A 9 7.34 14.68 0.71
N ASP A 10 8.42 14.12 0.15
CA ASP A 10 9.36 14.89 -0.67
C ASP A 10 8.69 15.36 -1.96
N LYS A 11 9.21 16.44 -2.55
CA LYS A 11 8.71 16.97 -3.84
C LYS A 11 8.95 16.03 -5.02
N THR A 12 9.79 15.01 -4.83
CA THR A 12 10.13 14.01 -5.84
C THR A 12 9.18 12.83 -5.75
N VAL A 13 8.52 12.51 -6.85
CA VAL A 13 7.62 11.35 -6.96
C VAL A 13 8.42 10.05 -6.80
N SER A 14 7.90 9.11 -6.01
CA SER A 14 8.50 7.79 -5.79
C SER A 14 7.44 6.72 -5.50
N THR A 15 7.74 5.46 -5.77
CA THR A 15 6.93 4.30 -5.33
C THR A 15 7.32 3.80 -3.93
N ASP A 16 8.40 4.34 -3.35
CA ASP A 16 8.87 4.00 -2.00
C ASP A 16 8.31 4.92 -0.92
N ASN A 17 7.26 5.70 -1.24
CA ASN A 17 6.58 6.57 -0.29
C ASN A 17 5.06 6.39 -0.39
N PHE A 18 4.41 6.20 0.77
CA PHE A 18 2.98 5.88 0.84
C PHE A 18 2.11 6.91 0.13
N TYR A 19 2.40 8.22 0.29
CA TYR A 19 1.62 9.26 -0.35
C TYR A 19 1.73 9.17 -1.88
N TRP A 20 2.95 9.11 -2.42
CA TRP A 20 3.16 9.09 -3.86
C TRP A 20 2.62 7.82 -4.52
N SER A 21 2.82 6.65 -3.91
CA SER A 21 2.26 5.39 -4.42
C SER A 21 0.74 5.45 -4.52
N ASN A 22 0.05 5.97 -3.49
CA ASN A 22 -1.40 6.14 -3.53
C ASN A 22 -1.86 7.18 -4.56
N ARG A 23 -1.09 8.26 -4.79
CA ARG A 23 -1.41 9.24 -5.83
C ARG A 23 -1.28 8.65 -7.23
N ILE A 24 -0.26 7.84 -7.48
CA ILE A 24 -0.08 7.12 -8.75
C ILE A 24 -1.22 6.12 -8.96
N ILE A 25 -1.55 5.33 -7.94
CA ILE A 25 -2.70 4.40 -7.98
C ILE A 25 -3.98 5.14 -8.35
N GLY A 26 -4.28 6.25 -7.66
CA GLY A 26 -5.48 7.03 -7.95
C GLY A 26 -5.52 7.56 -9.39
N ALA A 27 -4.40 8.07 -9.89
CA ALA A 27 -4.31 8.58 -11.26
C ALA A 27 -4.50 7.48 -12.32
N LEU A 28 -3.96 6.27 -12.09
CA LEU A 28 -4.13 5.13 -12.99
C LEU A 28 -5.55 4.54 -12.90
N ALA A 29 -6.12 4.49 -11.69
CA ALA A 29 -7.44 3.93 -11.47
C ALA A 29 -8.57 4.81 -12.01
N ASP A 30 -8.41 6.14 -12.06
CA ASP A 30 -9.45 7.07 -12.50
C ASP A 30 -10.01 6.74 -13.89
N ALA A 31 -9.13 6.57 -14.88
CA ALA A 31 -9.52 6.23 -16.26
C ALA A 31 -10.01 4.78 -16.43
N HIS A 32 -9.77 3.91 -15.44
CA HIS A 32 -10.04 2.48 -15.50
C HIS A 32 -10.89 1.97 -14.32
N PHE A 33 -11.70 2.86 -13.73
CA PHE A 33 -12.37 2.64 -12.45
C PHE A 33 -13.13 1.32 -12.35
N SER A 34 -13.97 1.00 -13.35
CA SER A 34 -14.75 -0.24 -13.37
C SER A 34 -13.87 -1.50 -13.32
N ASN A 35 -12.67 -1.42 -13.88
CA ASN A 35 -11.76 -2.54 -13.99
C ASN A 35 -10.86 -2.65 -12.74
N THR A 36 -10.60 -1.54 -12.06
CA THR A 36 -9.69 -1.48 -10.90
C THR A 36 -10.39 -1.50 -9.55
N THR A 37 -11.69 -1.16 -9.47
CA THR A 37 -12.44 -1.05 -8.20
C THR A 37 -12.32 -2.30 -7.34
N SER A 38 -12.44 -3.49 -7.94
CA SER A 38 -12.36 -4.74 -7.17
C SER A 38 -10.98 -4.98 -6.54
N ALA A 39 -9.90 -4.49 -7.16
CA ALA A 39 -8.55 -4.56 -6.60
C ALA A 39 -8.38 -3.58 -5.44
N ILE A 40 -8.95 -2.37 -5.57
CA ILE A 40 -8.95 -1.34 -4.53
C ILE A 40 -9.74 -1.83 -3.30
N ASP A 41 -10.92 -2.40 -3.50
CA ASP A 41 -11.75 -2.93 -2.41
C ASP A 41 -11.02 -4.05 -1.65
N ARG A 42 -10.37 -4.97 -2.37
CA ARG A 42 -9.56 -6.03 -1.76
C ARG A 42 -8.38 -5.46 -0.97
N TYR A 43 -7.71 -4.45 -1.50
CA TYR A 43 -6.63 -3.76 -0.81
C TYR A 43 -7.11 -3.11 0.49
N GLN A 44 -8.20 -2.35 0.46
CA GLN A 44 -8.77 -1.69 1.64
C GLN A 44 -9.12 -2.70 2.73
N ASN A 45 -9.81 -3.79 2.35
CA ASN A 45 -10.14 -4.87 3.28
C ASN A 45 -8.89 -5.56 3.87
N ALA A 46 -7.89 -5.83 3.03
CA ALA A 46 -6.66 -6.50 3.46
C ALA A 46 -5.85 -5.62 4.43
N VAL A 47 -5.59 -4.36 4.09
CA VAL A 47 -4.86 -3.42 4.95
C VAL A 47 -5.60 -3.19 6.26
N GLN A 48 -6.92 -3.04 6.24
CA GLN A 48 -7.70 -2.88 7.47
C GLN A 48 -7.63 -4.14 8.35
N THR A 49 -7.83 -5.32 7.77
CA THR A 49 -7.81 -6.58 8.51
C THR A 49 -6.43 -6.85 9.10
N LYS A 50 -5.37 -6.72 8.28
CA LYS A 50 -3.99 -6.94 8.73
C LYS A 50 -3.51 -5.88 9.71
N GLY A 51 -3.91 -4.62 9.51
CA GLY A 51 -3.66 -3.53 10.45
C GLY A 51 -4.24 -3.84 11.83
N HIS A 52 -5.52 -4.22 11.91
CA HIS A 52 -6.13 -4.62 13.18
C HIS A 52 -5.46 -5.86 13.81
N GLN A 53 -5.05 -6.84 13.00
CA GLN A 53 -4.31 -8.01 13.51
C GLN A 53 -2.98 -7.59 14.18
N LEU A 54 -2.23 -6.67 13.57
CA LEU A 54 -0.99 -6.15 14.13
C LEU A 54 -1.22 -5.32 15.39
N ILE A 55 -2.24 -4.45 15.40
CA ILE A 55 -2.60 -3.67 16.59
C ILE A 55 -2.92 -4.62 17.75
N ASN A 56 -3.81 -5.59 17.55
CA ASN A 56 -4.17 -6.56 18.58
C ASN A 56 -2.97 -7.39 19.08
N LYS A 57 -2.05 -7.76 18.17
CA LYS A 57 -0.80 -8.46 18.51
C LYS A 57 0.04 -7.60 19.46
N TYR A 58 0.26 -6.34 19.13
CA TYR A 58 1.09 -5.44 19.93
C TYR A 58 0.41 -5.00 21.23
N ASP A 59 -0.91 -4.84 21.23
CA ASP A 59 -1.68 -4.58 22.45
C ASP A 59 -1.54 -5.74 23.46
N ALA A 60 -1.58 -6.99 22.98
CA ALA A 60 -1.42 -8.17 23.83
C ALA A 60 0.03 -8.36 24.35
N LEU A 61 1.03 -7.86 23.61
CA LEU A 61 2.44 -7.95 23.97
C LEU A 61 2.92 -6.79 24.86
N PHE A 62 2.13 -5.73 24.98
CA PHE A 62 2.49 -4.56 25.76
C PHE A 62 2.43 -4.86 27.27
N THR A 63 3.55 -4.65 27.97
CA THR A 63 3.66 -4.82 29.42
C THR A 63 4.20 -3.54 30.08
N LYS A 64 4.20 -3.47 31.41
CA LYS A 64 4.76 -2.31 32.13
C LYS A 64 6.29 -2.24 32.08
N ASP A 65 6.95 -3.31 31.67
CA ASP A 65 8.40 -3.46 31.73
C ASP A 65 9.10 -3.13 30.39
N VAL A 66 8.33 -2.87 29.33
CA VAL A 66 8.88 -2.46 28.03
C VAL A 66 9.00 -0.94 27.94
N ASP A 67 10.03 -0.45 27.26
CA ASP A 67 10.09 0.96 26.87
C ASP A 67 8.98 1.26 25.84
N PRO A 68 7.98 2.09 26.18
CA PRO A 68 6.84 2.33 25.29
C PRO A 68 7.26 2.96 23.97
N VAL A 69 8.33 3.77 23.97
CA VAL A 69 8.78 4.47 22.77
C VAL A 69 9.35 3.49 21.76
N THR A 70 10.33 2.67 22.15
CA THR A 70 10.95 1.67 21.26
C THR A 70 9.95 0.59 20.83
N PHE A 71 9.05 0.20 21.74
CA PHE A 71 7.99 -0.78 21.44
C PHE A 71 7.05 -0.28 20.34
N CYS A 72 6.51 0.94 20.50
CA CYS A 72 5.62 1.54 19.50
C CYS A 72 6.35 1.81 18.17
N GLN A 73 7.64 2.13 18.18
CA GLN A 73 8.42 2.29 16.95
C GLN A 73 8.51 0.98 16.16
N THR A 74 8.77 -0.14 16.85
CA THR A 74 8.78 -1.47 16.24
C THR A 74 7.42 -1.82 15.65
N ALA A 75 6.34 -1.59 16.41
CA ALA A 75 4.97 -1.82 15.95
C ALA A 75 4.62 -0.98 14.72
N ASN A 76 4.95 0.31 14.75
CA ASN A 76 4.70 1.22 13.63
C ASN A 76 5.49 0.82 12.37
N GLN A 77 6.72 0.35 12.53
CA GLN A 77 7.52 -0.13 11.41
C GLN A 77 6.89 -1.37 10.76
N GLU A 78 6.45 -2.36 11.55
CA GLU A 78 5.79 -3.56 11.01
C GLU A 78 4.46 -3.21 10.31
N ILE A 79 3.70 -2.24 10.83
CA ILE A 79 2.47 -1.74 10.19
C ILE A 79 2.81 -1.02 8.87
N ALA A 80 3.85 -0.19 8.84
CA ALA A 80 4.27 0.51 7.63
C ALA A 80 4.76 -0.46 6.55
N ASP A 81 5.51 -1.50 6.91
CA ASP A 81 5.99 -2.54 6.00
C ASP A 81 4.82 -3.34 5.42
N MET A 82 3.84 -3.71 6.26
CA MET A 82 2.60 -4.36 5.82
C MET A 82 1.82 -3.48 4.84
N ALA A 83 1.65 -2.19 5.16
CA ALA A 83 0.98 -1.24 4.29
C ALA A 83 1.72 -1.08 2.95
N LYS A 84 3.06 -1.02 2.97
CA LYS A 84 3.89 -0.95 1.76
C LYS A 84 3.68 -2.17 0.88
N GLN A 85 3.77 -3.38 1.44
CA GLN A 85 3.59 -4.61 0.69
C GLN A 85 2.22 -4.64 -0.03
N HIS A 86 1.14 -4.30 0.68
CA HIS A 86 -0.19 -4.27 0.09
C HIS A 86 -0.38 -3.14 -0.93
N THR A 87 0.25 -1.99 -0.71
CA THR A 87 0.20 -0.86 -1.65
C THR A 87 0.96 -1.17 -2.93
N ASP A 88 2.12 -1.82 -2.83
CA ASP A 88 2.94 -2.23 -3.98
C ASP A 88 2.19 -3.28 -4.83
N ASP A 89 1.51 -4.24 -4.18
CA ASP A 89 0.64 -5.21 -4.87
C ASP A 89 -0.55 -4.54 -5.57
N LEU A 90 -1.19 -3.55 -4.93
CA LEU A 90 -2.27 -2.78 -5.56
C LEU A 90 -1.75 -1.98 -6.76
N LEU A 91 -0.63 -1.28 -6.61
CA LEU A 91 -0.01 -0.50 -7.67
C LEU A 91 0.30 -1.39 -8.88
N ASN A 92 0.87 -2.58 -8.66
CA ASN A 92 1.14 -3.54 -9.72
C ASN A 92 -0.14 -3.94 -10.48
N LYS A 93 -1.20 -4.29 -9.75
CA LYS A 93 -2.49 -4.68 -10.36
C LYS A 93 -3.12 -3.55 -11.15
N VAL A 94 -3.18 -2.35 -10.58
CA VAL A 94 -3.78 -1.18 -11.21
C VAL A 94 -2.98 -0.76 -12.44
N LEU A 95 -1.65 -0.75 -12.36
CA LEU A 95 -0.77 -0.45 -13.48
C LEU A 95 -0.96 -1.46 -14.61
N TYR A 96 -1.03 -2.75 -14.30
CA TYR A 96 -1.27 -3.80 -15.29
C TYR A 96 -2.65 -3.64 -15.97
N THR A 97 -3.71 -3.42 -15.20
CA THR A 97 -5.04 -3.21 -15.75
C THR A 97 -5.11 -1.97 -16.64
N ALA A 98 -4.50 -0.86 -16.20
CA ALA A 98 -4.44 0.37 -16.99
C ALA A 98 -3.65 0.18 -18.28
N SER A 99 -2.49 -0.49 -18.22
CA SER A 99 -1.63 -0.70 -19.39
C SER A 99 -2.29 -1.54 -20.48
N MET A 100 -3.05 -2.56 -20.09
CA MET A 100 -3.84 -3.38 -21.03
C MET A 100 -4.95 -2.59 -21.75
N GLY A 101 -5.41 -1.48 -21.18
CA GLY A 101 -6.43 -0.61 -21.76
C GLY A 101 -5.88 0.53 -22.62
N MET A 102 -4.55 0.65 -22.79
CA MET A 102 -3.96 1.79 -23.51
C MET A 102 -4.14 1.67 -25.02
N LYS A 103 -4.34 2.81 -25.70
CA LYS A 103 -4.55 2.88 -27.16
C LYS A 103 -3.29 2.54 -27.97
N ASN A 104 -2.11 2.69 -27.37
CA ASN A 104 -0.83 2.29 -27.94
C ASN A 104 -0.44 0.85 -27.56
N SER A 105 -1.38 0.06 -27.04
CA SER A 105 -1.15 -1.37 -26.80
C SER A 105 -0.89 -2.09 -28.13
N PHE A 106 0.08 -3.00 -28.11
CA PHE A 106 0.35 -3.91 -29.22
C PHE A 106 0.15 -5.34 -28.71
N SER A 107 -0.88 -6.00 -29.22
CA SER A 107 -1.22 -7.37 -28.86
C SER A 107 -1.18 -8.24 -30.11
N ARG A 108 -0.15 -9.08 -30.25
CA ARG A 108 -0.10 -10.08 -31.31
C ARG A 108 -0.80 -11.34 -30.79
N SER A 109 -1.92 -11.70 -31.40
CA SER A 109 -2.60 -12.97 -31.13
C SER A 109 -1.85 -14.05 -31.89
N ASP A 110 -1.29 -15.05 -31.19
CA ASP A 110 -0.64 -16.22 -31.79
C ASP A 110 -1.67 -17.25 -32.32
N ALA A 111 -2.74 -16.76 -32.95
CA ALA A 111 -3.75 -17.61 -33.60
C ALA A 111 -3.23 -18.21 -34.91
#